data_AF-A0A920GV66-F1
#
_entry.id   AF-A0A920GV66-F1
#
_cell.length_a   1.000
_cell.length_b   1.000
_cell.length_c   1.000
_cell.angle_alpha   90.00
_cell.angle_beta   90.00
_cell.angle_gamma   90.00
#
_symmetry.space_group_name_H-M   'P 1'
#
loop_
_entity.id
_entity.type
_entity.pdbx_description
1 polymer ?
#
loop_
_entity_poly.entity_id
_entity_poly.type
_entity_poly.pdbx_seq_one_letter_code
_entity_poly.pdbx_strand_id
1 'polypeptide(L)' 'MDGGINLENISQIASAGADTFVAGSAIFNENDYSAVIKKMRSSLETI' A
#
# COMPACT_ATOMS: atom_id res chain seq x y z
N MET A 1 -4.03 -8.16 6.54
CA MET A 1 -2.57 -8.22 6.73
C MET A 1 -2.17 -7.09 7.68
N ASP A 2 -1.48 -7.39 8.79
CA ASP A 2 -1.24 -6.43 9.88
C ASP A 2 0.24 -5.99 9.97
N GLY A 3 0.74 -5.37 8.90
CA GLY A 3 2.06 -4.73 8.87
C GLY A 3 2.98 -5.16 7.72
N GLY A 4 3.96 -4.30 7.41
CA GLY A 4 4.94 -4.53 6.34
C GLY A 4 4.45 -4.23 4.91
N ILE A 5 3.29 -3.59 4.76
CA ILE A 5 2.76 -3.21 3.44
C ILE A 5 3.54 -2.02 2.88
N ASN A 6 3.98 -2.12 1.62
CA ASN A 6 4.64 -1.07 0.86
C ASN A 6 4.24 -1.13 -0.63
N LEU A 7 4.78 -0.23 -1.45
CA LEU A 7 4.47 -0.17 -2.89
C LEU A 7 4.93 -1.41 -3.68
N GLU A 8 5.89 -2.16 -3.16
CA GLU A 8 6.45 -3.33 -3.84
C GLU A 8 5.56 -4.57 -3.67
N ASN A 9 4.85 -4.67 -2.54
CA ASN A 9 4.09 -5.88 -2.19
C ASN A 9 2.56 -5.69 -2.17
N ILE A 10 2.05 -4.46 -2.15
CA ILE A 10 0.62 -4.19 -1.98
C ILE A 10 -0.23 -4.86 -3.08
N SER A 11 0.23 -4.85 -4.34
CA SER A 11 -0.52 -5.46 -5.44
C SER A 11 -0.57 -6.98 -5.35
N GLN A 12 0.55 -7.62 -5.00
CA GLN A 12 0.58 -9.07 -4.83
C GLN A 12 -0.33 -9.53 -3.70
N ILE A 13 -0.33 -8.79 -2.58
CA ILE A 13 -1.14 -9.09 -1.41
C ILE A 13 -2.63 -8.88 -1.72
N ALA A 14 -2.98 -7.83 -2.47
CA ALA A 14 -4.32 -7.62 -3.00
C ALA A 14 -4.75 -8.76 -3.93
N SER A 15 -3.91 -9.20 -4.86
CA SER A 15 -4.19 -10.37 -5.73
C SER A 15 -4.40 -11.67 -4.94
N ALA A 16 -3.82 -11.78 -3.75
CA ALA A 16 -4.04 -12.91 -2.84
C ALA A 16 -5.38 -12.84 -2.09
N GLY A 17 -6.21 -11.81 -2.34
CA GLY A 17 -7.55 -11.65 -1.79
C GLY A 17 -7.63 -10.73 -0.57
N ALA A 18 -6.56 -10.01 -0.22
CA ALA A 18 -6.64 -9.02 0.84
C ALA A 18 -7.38 -7.76 0.37
N ASP A 19 -8.40 -7.35 1.11
CA ASP A 19 -9.17 -6.12 0.89
C ASP A 19 -8.77 -4.98 1.84
N THR A 20 -8.12 -5.31 2.97
CA THR A 20 -7.75 -4.35 4.03
C THR A 20 -6.25 -4.39 4.33
N PHE A 21 -5.63 -3.20 4.33
CA PHE A 21 -4.17 -3.01 4.48
C PHE A 21 -3.85 -2.04 5.62
N VAL A 22 -2.84 -2.40 6.42
CA VAL A 22 -2.26 -1.51 7.44
C VAL A 22 -0.83 -1.18 7.02
N ALA A 23 -0.61 0.06 6.57
CA ALA A 23 0.69 0.56 6.12
C ALA A 23 1.19 1.66 7.08
N GLY A 24 2.10 1.28 7.99
CA GLY A 24 2.70 2.18 8.97
C GLY A 24 3.91 2.93 8.41
N SER A 25 5.09 2.32 8.51
CA SER A 25 6.37 2.94 8.09
C SER A 25 6.40 3.37 6.63
N ALA A 26 5.69 2.64 5.74
CA ALA A 26 5.57 2.99 4.32
C ALA A 26 4.80 4.29 4.06
N ILE A 27 4.08 4.83 5.05
CA ILE A 27 3.43 6.15 4.97
C ILE A 27 4.16 7.15 5.88
N PHE A 28 4.41 6.79 7.15
CA PHE A 28 4.93 7.73 8.14
C PHE A 28 6.36 8.21 7.88
N ASN A 29 7.17 7.47 7.12
CA ASN A 29 8.53 7.87 6.77
C ASN A 29 8.58 8.81 5.54
N GLU A 30 7.46 9.05 4.87
CA GLU A 30 7.40 9.91 3.69
C GLU A 30 7.15 11.37 4.06
N ASN A 31 7.74 12.31 3.30
CA ASN A 31 7.45 13.73 3.50
C ASN A 31 6.08 14.16 2.94
N ASP A 32 5.58 13.41 1.95
CA ASP A 32 4.29 13.66 1.30
C ASP A 32 3.40 12.42 1.40
N TYR A 33 2.56 12.42 2.43
CA TYR A 33 1.59 11.35 2.68
C TYR A 33 0.58 11.22 1.55
N SER A 34 0.18 12.34 0.92
CA SER A 34 -0.80 12.33 -0.16
C SER A 34 -0.23 11.60 -1.37
N ALA A 35 1.02 11.92 -1.74
CA ALA A 35 1.70 11.29 -2.86
C ALA A 35 1.85 9.78 -2.67
N VAL A 36 2.26 9.31 -1.48
CA VAL A 36 2.44 7.86 -1.25
C VAL A 36 1.11 7.12 -1.20
N ILE A 37 0.07 7.68 -0.57
CA ILE A 37 -1.27 7.09 -0.58
C ILE A 37 -1.82 6.99 -2.01
N LYS A 38 -1.60 8.03 -2.84
CA LYS A 38 -2.02 8.00 -4.25
C LYS A 38 -1.31 6.91 -5.04
N LYS A 39 0.00 6.74 -4.84
CA LYS A 39 0.77 5.64 -5.44
C LYS A 39 0.22 4.28 -5.00
N MET A 40 -0.03 4.08 -3.70
CA MET A 40 -0.60 2.83 -3.19
C MET A 40 -1.96 2.52 -3.81
N ARG A 41 -2.84 3.51 -3.94
CA ARG A 41 -4.14 3.33 -4.61
C ARG A 41 -4.00 2.98 -6.08
N SER A 42 -3.10 3.65 -6.81
CA SER A 42 -2.85 3.36 -8.22
C SER A 42 -2.31 1.94 -8.43
N SER A 43 -1.48 1.43 -7.52
CA SER A 43 -1.04 0.03 -7.49
C SER A 43 -2.18 -0.97 -7.30
N LEU A 44 -3.30 -0.55 -6.69
CA LEU A 44 -4.51 -1.36 -6.50
C LEU A 44 -5.51 -1.28 -7.65
N GLU A 45 -5.53 -0.17 -8.40
CA GLU A 45 -6.42 0.00 -9.56
C GLU A 45 -6.00 -0.85 -10.78
N THR A 46 -4.76 -1.33 -10.80
CA THR A 46 -4.19 -2.07 -11.95
C THR A 46 -4.28 -3.59 -11.79
N ILE A 47 -4.99 -4.08 -10.77
CA ILE A 47 -5.07 -5.51 -10.38
C ILE A 47 -6.39 -6.13 -10.83
#